data_AF-R7RWS8-F1
#
_entry.id   AF-R7RWS8-F1
#
_cell.length_a   1.000
_cell.length_b   1.000
_cell.length_c   1.000
_cell.angle_alpha   90.00
_cell.angle_beta   90.00
_cell.angle_gamma   90.00
#
_symmetry.space_group_name_H-M   'P 1'
#
loop_
_entity.id
_entity.type
_entity.pdbx_description
1 polymer ?
#
loop_
_entity_poly.entity_id
_entity_poly.type
_entity_poly.pdbx_seq_one_letter_code
_entity_poly.pdbx_strand_id
1 'polypeptide(L)'
;IAINDCYSLLLTDDPNSELDPNPSTPRQRIEFLTAHAADGTSHSFTWKYYLSSQTGTSSHFFHTMQIFSIGDSGPVITLDAIKDKVQIVDITGSHGCPSAGCPGIALEDFVDRVTLHSMSITYGPNGKMSYTVKDQTTGSTMIAFSASGDMGKDGTYVKIGMYRATFEGMTVGL
;
A
#
# COMPACT_ATOMS: atom_id res chain seq x y z
N ILE A 1 14.32 0.56 -12.40
CA ILE A 1 14.33 -0.93 -12.36
C ILE A 1 13.15 -1.39 -13.20
N ALA A 2 13.38 -2.22 -14.22
CA ALA A 2 12.31 -2.85 -14.99
C ALA A 2 12.27 -4.33 -14.61
N ILE A 3 11.10 -4.83 -14.22
CA ILE A 3 10.87 -6.25 -13.98
C ILE A 3 10.35 -6.83 -15.31
N ASN A 4 11.14 -7.66 -15.97
CA ASN A 4 10.84 -8.19 -17.31
C ASN A 4 10.02 -9.49 -17.28
N ASP A 5 10.00 -10.17 -16.14
CA ASP A 5 9.29 -11.44 -15.93
C ASP A 5 8.00 -11.22 -15.14
N CYS A 6 6.97 -12.01 -15.44
CA CYS A 6 5.77 -12.07 -14.63
C CYS A 6 5.99 -13.02 -13.46
N TYR A 7 5.84 -12.51 -12.24
CA TYR A 7 5.83 -13.33 -11.03
C TYR A 7 4.40 -13.44 -10.50
N SER A 8 4.01 -14.66 -10.11
CA SER A 8 2.81 -14.91 -9.32
C SER A 8 3.27 -15.29 -7.92
N LEU A 9 2.86 -14.51 -6.93
CA LEU A 9 3.24 -14.69 -5.53
C LEU A 9 1.95 -14.72 -4.70
N LEU A 10 1.90 -15.59 -3.71
CA LEU A 10 0.70 -15.92 -2.96
C LEU A 10 0.97 -15.82 -1.46
N LEU A 11 0.05 -15.21 -0.71
CA LEU A 11 0.01 -15.34 0.75
C LEU A 11 -0.88 -16.52 1.16
N THR A 12 -0.37 -17.37 2.05
CA THR A 12 -1.09 -18.55 2.56
C THR A 12 -2.20 -18.19 3.55
N ASP A 13 -3.23 -19.03 3.63
CA ASP A 13 -4.32 -18.97 4.60
C ASP A 13 -3.93 -19.53 5.98
N ASP A 14 -2.80 -20.23 6.10
CA ASP A 14 -2.26 -20.65 7.39
C ASP A 14 -1.59 -19.47 8.12
N PRO A 15 -2.14 -19.01 9.27
CA PRO A 15 -1.60 -17.87 10.00
C PRO A 15 -0.23 -18.12 10.65
N ASN A 16 0.28 -19.35 10.60
CA ASN A 16 1.57 -19.75 11.17
C ASN A 16 2.65 -20.07 10.12
N SER A 17 2.31 -19.98 8.83
CA SER A 17 3.22 -20.29 7.72
C SER A 17 3.64 -19.03 6.95
N GLU A 18 4.83 -19.10 6.34
CA GLU A 18 5.43 -18.02 5.52
C GLU A 18 5.50 -16.66 6.25
N LEU A 19 5.85 -16.73 7.54
CA LEU A 19 5.94 -15.56 8.40
C LEU A 19 7.19 -14.73 8.09
N ASP A 20 7.04 -13.40 8.14
CA ASP A 20 8.19 -12.50 8.24
C ASP A 20 9.06 -12.97 9.43
N PRO A 21 10.39 -13.06 9.30
CA PRO A 21 11.25 -13.47 10.41
C PRO A 21 11.26 -12.42 11.53
N ASN A 22 11.05 -12.88 12.77
CA ASN A 22 11.17 -12.10 14.01
C ASN A 22 10.25 -10.86 14.21
N PRO A 23 8.99 -10.81 13.74
CA PRO A 23 8.12 -9.70 14.05
C PRO A 23 7.58 -9.83 15.48
N SER A 24 7.26 -8.70 16.11
CA SER A 24 6.57 -8.69 17.42
C SER A 24 5.16 -9.26 17.34
N THR A 25 4.57 -9.35 16.15
CA THR A 25 3.30 -10.02 15.86
C THR A 25 3.43 -10.82 14.55
N PRO A 26 2.83 -12.01 14.42
CA PRO A 26 2.86 -12.79 13.18
C PRO A 26 2.34 -12.02 11.96
N ARG A 27 3.12 -12.04 10.87
CA ARG A 27 2.85 -11.26 9.65
C ARG A 27 3.32 -12.01 8.42
N GLN A 28 2.64 -11.79 7.30
CA GLN A 28 2.98 -12.32 5.99
C GLN A 28 3.28 -11.18 5.03
N ARG A 29 4.32 -11.32 4.20
CA ARG A 29 4.79 -10.25 3.30
C ARG A 29 5.24 -10.77 1.93
N ILE A 30 4.72 -10.13 0.89
CA ILE A 30 5.30 -10.06 -0.46
C ILE A 30 5.37 -8.59 -0.84
N GLU A 31 6.54 -7.96 -0.71
CA GLU A 31 6.71 -6.54 -1.03
C GLU A 31 7.96 -6.29 -1.87
N PHE A 32 7.83 -5.34 -2.78
CA PHE A 32 8.92 -4.73 -3.53
C PHE A 32 9.15 -3.33 -2.97
N LEU A 33 10.42 -2.98 -2.74
CA LEU A 33 10.82 -1.68 -2.23
C LEU A 33 11.60 -0.90 -3.30
N THR A 34 11.36 0.41 -3.37
CA THR A 34 12.18 1.32 -4.17
C THR A 34 13.49 1.63 -3.47
N ALA A 35 14.46 2.21 -4.20
CA ALA A 35 15.64 2.79 -3.57
C ALA A 35 15.24 3.87 -2.56
N HIS A 36 16.06 4.04 -1.51
CA HIS A 36 15.89 5.11 -0.54
C HIS A 36 16.14 6.46 -1.23
N ALA A 37 15.27 7.41 -0.96
CA ALA A 37 15.33 8.76 -1.49
C ALA A 37 15.62 9.75 -0.37
N ALA A 38 16.43 10.77 -0.68
CA ALA A 38 16.72 11.86 0.23
C ALA A 38 15.59 12.90 0.24
N ASP A 39 15.47 13.65 1.32
CA ASP A 39 14.48 14.72 1.47
C ASP A 39 14.61 15.76 0.35
N GLY A 40 13.46 16.27 -0.12
CA GLY A 40 13.36 17.22 -1.22
C GLY A 40 13.47 16.61 -2.62
N THR A 41 13.88 15.35 -2.75
CA THR A 41 13.92 14.68 -4.05
C THR A 41 12.52 14.27 -4.50
N SER A 42 12.31 14.23 -5.82
CA SER A 42 11.01 13.87 -6.40
C SER A 42 11.13 12.67 -7.34
N HIS A 43 10.16 11.77 -7.24
CA HIS A 43 10.10 10.56 -8.04
C HIS A 43 8.67 10.31 -8.53
N SER A 44 8.56 9.59 -9.65
CA SER A 44 7.30 9.12 -10.17
C SER A 44 7.36 7.61 -10.36
N PHE A 45 6.29 6.94 -9.93
CA PHE A 45 6.16 5.49 -9.99
C PHE A 45 4.86 5.11 -10.68
N THR A 46 4.92 4.05 -11.46
CA THR A 46 3.73 3.37 -11.98
C THR A 46 3.90 1.88 -11.79
N TRP A 47 2.84 1.21 -11.38
CA TRP A 47 2.80 -0.24 -11.26
C TRP A 47 1.38 -0.72 -11.47
N LYS A 48 1.25 -2.03 -11.65
CA LYS A 48 -0.04 -2.69 -11.77
C LYS A 48 -0.05 -3.95 -10.94
N TYR A 49 -1.19 -4.29 -10.37
CA TYR A 49 -1.39 -5.60 -9.77
C TYR A 49 -2.85 -6.02 -9.88
N TYR A 50 -3.09 -7.29 -9.57
CA TYR A 50 -4.41 -7.89 -9.45
C TYR A 50 -4.60 -8.31 -8.00
N LEU A 51 -5.78 -8.07 -7.44
CA LEU A 51 -6.16 -8.58 -6.13
C LEU A 51 -7.37 -9.49 -6.29
N SER A 52 -7.23 -10.75 -5.92
CA SER A 52 -8.34 -11.72 -5.99
C SER A 52 -9.43 -11.41 -4.97
N SER A 53 -10.70 -11.60 -5.34
CA SER A 53 -11.83 -11.58 -4.39
C SER A 53 -11.77 -12.68 -3.34
N GLN A 54 -10.94 -13.71 -3.54
CA GLN A 54 -10.64 -14.70 -2.51
C GLN A 54 -9.79 -14.12 -1.37
N THR A 55 -9.21 -12.94 -1.57
CA THR A 55 -8.42 -12.23 -0.56
C THR A 55 -9.34 -11.66 0.52
N GLY A 56 -9.32 -12.31 1.68
CA GLY A 56 -10.06 -11.90 2.86
C GLY A 56 -9.37 -10.72 3.54
N THR A 57 -10.18 -9.81 4.06
CA THR A 57 -9.72 -8.70 4.88
C THR A 57 -10.29 -8.82 6.28
N SER A 58 -9.68 -8.15 7.25
CA SER A 58 -10.15 -8.14 8.64
C SER A 58 -10.05 -6.74 9.21
N SER A 59 -10.22 -6.58 10.52
CA SER A 59 -9.91 -5.33 11.22
C SER A 59 -8.41 -5.09 11.44
N HIS A 60 -7.56 -6.07 11.09
CA HIS A 60 -6.11 -5.93 11.19
C HIS A 60 -5.53 -5.26 9.94
N PHE A 61 -4.32 -4.69 10.07
CA PHE A 61 -3.67 -4.02 8.95
C PHE A 61 -3.41 -4.98 7.77
N PHE A 62 -3.53 -4.43 6.57
CA PHE A 62 -3.18 -5.12 5.33
C PHE A 62 -2.77 -4.07 4.30
N HIS A 63 -1.47 -3.78 4.25
CA HIS A 63 -0.89 -2.82 3.33
C HIS A 63 -0.77 -3.42 1.92
N THR A 64 -1.16 -2.64 0.92
CA THR A 64 -0.97 -2.90 -0.52
C THR A 64 0.03 -1.92 -1.14
N MET A 65 0.24 -0.78 -0.48
CA MET A 65 1.25 0.24 -0.76
C MET A 65 1.61 0.96 0.54
N GLN A 66 2.87 1.35 0.70
CA GLN A 66 3.34 2.18 1.81
C GLN A 66 4.37 3.21 1.33
N ILE A 67 4.30 4.42 1.87
CA ILE A 67 5.45 5.34 1.93
C ILE A 67 6.10 5.12 3.30
N PHE A 68 7.29 4.51 3.33
CA PHE A 68 7.98 4.15 4.56
C PHE A 68 9.13 5.12 4.84
N SER A 69 9.14 5.68 6.05
CA SER A 69 10.16 6.61 6.54
C SER A 69 11.11 5.88 7.47
N ILE A 70 12.41 5.91 7.17
CA ILE A 70 13.44 5.34 8.05
C ILE A 70 13.52 6.17 9.34
N GLY A 71 13.51 7.50 9.23
CA GLY A 71 13.60 8.40 10.37
C GLY A 71 12.44 8.29 11.36
N ASP A 72 11.26 7.85 10.88
CA ASP A 72 10.09 7.60 11.74
C ASP A 72 9.91 6.13 12.10
N SER A 73 10.75 5.24 11.55
CA SER A 73 10.68 3.80 11.74
C SER A 73 9.30 3.21 11.42
N GLY A 74 8.62 3.77 10.40
CA GLY A 74 7.24 3.39 10.10
C GLY A 74 6.69 3.97 8.80
N PRO A 75 5.51 3.51 8.39
CA PRO A 75 4.79 4.10 7.27
C PRO A 75 4.23 5.48 7.63
N VAL A 76 4.20 6.35 6.63
CA VAL A 76 3.61 7.70 6.71
C VAL A 76 2.21 7.69 6.14
N ILE A 77 2.06 7.13 4.94
CA ILE A 77 0.78 6.94 4.24
C ILE A 77 0.79 5.52 3.67
N THR A 78 -0.35 4.85 3.74
CA THR A 78 -0.54 3.52 3.15
C THR A 78 -1.81 3.45 2.29
N LEU A 79 -1.89 2.41 1.47
CA LEU A 79 -3.15 1.94 0.89
C LEU A 79 -3.47 0.58 1.51
N ASP A 80 -4.59 0.48 2.20
CA ASP A 80 -4.92 -0.67 3.04
C ASP A 80 -6.19 -1.36 2.60
N ALA A 81 -6.19 -2.69 2.63
CA ALA A 81 -7.35 -3.56 2.42
C ALA A 81 -7.89 -4.04 3.79
N ILE A 82 -8.72 -3.25 4.44
CA ILE A 82 -9.21 -3.49 5.81
C ILE A 82 -10.73 -3.49 5.82
N LYS A 83 -11.33 -4.51 6.44
CA LYS A 83 -12.77 -4.62 6.72
C LYS A 83 -13.63 -4.26 5.50
N ASP A 84 -13.41 -5.02 4.42
CA ASP A 84 -14.14 -4.96 3.16
C ASP A 84 -14.00 -3.62 2.42
N LYS A 85 -12.91 -2.89 2.68
CA LYS A 85 -12.58 -1.64 1.99
C LYS A 85 -11.13 -1.59 1.57
N VAL A 86 -10.88 -0.93 0.45
CA VAL A 86 -9.54 -0.47 0.06
C VAL A 86 -9.48 1.03 0.22
N GLN A 87 -8.63 1.53 1.10
CA GLN A 87 -8.60 2.94 1.47
C GLN A 87 -7.20 3.46 1.75
N ILE A 88 -6.99 4.75 1.50
CA ILE A 88 -5.81 5.45 1.98
C ILE A 88 -5.85 5.51 3.51
N VAL A 89 -4.71 5.34 4.16
CA VAL A 89 -4.57 5.60 5.59
C VAL A 89 -3.42 6.58 5.76
N ASP A 90 -3.74 7.72 6.37
CA ASP A 90 -2.75 8.68 6.84
C ASP A 90 -2.32 8.28 8.26
N ILE A 91 -1.15 7.66 8.37
CA ILE A 91 -0.67 7.07 9.62
C ILE A 91 -0.27 8.16 10.61
N THR A 92 0.26 9.28 10.12
CA THR A 92 0.67 10.41 10.95
C THR A 92 -0.50 11.31 11.32
N GLY A 93 -1.59 11.27 10.55
CA GLY A 93 -2.77 12.13 10.71
C GLY A 93 -2.52 13.60 10.32
N SER A 94 -1.39 13.90 9.68
CA SER A 94 -0.96 15.25 9.34
C SER A 94 -1.32 15.69 7.92
N HIS A 95 -1.89 14.80 7.12
CA HIS A 95 -2.10 14.99 5.67
C HIS A 95 -3.53 15.37 5.30
N GLY A 96 -4.34 15.72 6.29
CA GLY A 96 -5.62 16.38 6.08
C GLY A 96 -6.66 15.50 5.40
N CYS A 97 -6.67 14.20 5.70
CA CYS A 97 -7.81 13.37 5.31
C CYS A 97 -9.12 14.01 5.80
N PRO A 98 -10.19 14.02 4.99
CA PRO A 98 -11.48 14.56 5.40
C PRO A 98 -11.95 13.96 6.72
N SER A 99 -12.81 14.67 7.46
CA SER A 99 -13.42 14.15 8.69
C SER A 99 -14.21 12.85 8.47
N ALA A 100 -14.63 12.59 7.23
CA ALA A 100 -15.28 11.36 6.80
C ALA A 100 -14.30 10.19 6.55
N GLY A 101 -13.00 10.41 6.74
CA GLY A 101 -11.93 9.46 6.41
C GLY A 101 -11.20 9.83 5.12
N CYS A 102 -10.03 9.23 4.92
CA CYS A 102 -9.31 9.33 3.66
C CYS A 102 -10.09 8.62 2.52
N PRO A 103 -9.80 8.93 1.24
CA PRO A 103 -10.46 8.27 0.11
C PRO A 103 -10.32 6.74 0.15
N GLY A 104 -11.41 6.05 -0.15
CA GLY A 104 -11.46 4.59 -0.27
C GLY A 104 -12.74 4.12 -0.96
N ILE A 105 -12.74 2.84 -1.34
CA ILE A 105 -13.86 2.17 -2.01
C ILE A 105 -14.14 0.82 -1.34
N ALA A 106 -15.30 0.22 -1.65
CA ALA A 106 -15.58 -1.15 -1.22
C ALA A 106 -14.56 -2.11 -1.85
N LEU A 107 -14.19 -3.18 -1.12
CA LEU A 107 -13.26 -4.18 -1.61
C LEU A 107 -13.78 -4.86 -2.89
N GLU A 108 -15.08 -5.12 -2.97
CA GLU A 108 -15.74 -5.73 -4.15
C GLU A 108 -15.59 -4.89 -5.44
N ASP A 109 -15.49 -3.58 -5.31
CA ASP A 109 -15.25 -2.67 -6.43
C ASP A 109 -13.76 -2.69 -6.87
N PHE A 110 -12.87 -3.15 -5.99
CA PHE A 110 -11.41 -3.17 -6.20
C PHE A 110 -10.90 -4.49 -6.78
N VAL A 111 -11.44 -5.62 -6.31
CA VAL A 111 -10.94 -6.97 -6.63
C VAL A 111 -11.32 -7.45 -8.03
N ASP A 112 -10.71 -8.56 -8.42
CA ASP A 112 -10.90 -9.30 -9.66
C ASP A 112 -10.70 -8.48 -10.94
N ARG A 113 -9.78 -7.52 -10.86
CA ARG A 113 -9.34 -6.70 -11.98
C ARG A 113 -7.91 -6.24 -11.78
N VAL A 114 -7.26 -5.90 -12.88
CA VAL A 114 -5.94 -5.28 -12.84
C VAL A 114 -6.11 -3.79 -12.57
N THR A 115 -5.49 -3.30 -11.51
CA THR A 115 -5.45 -1.87 -11.17
C THR A 115 -4.15 -1.25 -11.67
N LEU A 116 -4.24 -0.05 -12.23
CA LEU A 116 -3.10 0.79 -12.60
C LEU A 116 -2.91 1.86 -11.53
N HIS A 117 -1.74 1.82 -10.92
CA HIS A 117 -1.33 2.75 -9.88
C HIS A 117 -0.36 3.77 -10.47
N SER A 118 -0.52 5.03 -10.08
CA SER A 118 0.37 6.12 -10.49
C SER A 118 0.61 7.04 -9.32
N MET A 119 1.88 7.23 -8.96
CA MET A 119 2.31 8.08 -7.86
C MET A 119 3.35 9.10 -8.36
N SER A 120 3.21 10.34 -7.94
CA SER A 120 4.29 11.32 -7.92
C SER A 120 4.49 11.76 -6.49
N ILE A 121 5.73 11.74 -6.01
CA ILE A 121 6.07 12.08 -4.63
C ILE A 121 7.30 12.98 -4.60
N THR A 122 7.27 14.00 -3.73
CA THR A 122 8.42 14.73 -3.24
C THR A 122 8.59 14.34 -1.78
N TYR A 123 9.76 13.80 -1.42
CA TYR A 123 10.05 13.30 -0.07
C TYR A 123 10.45 14.42 0.90
N GLY A 124 10.42 14.13 2.19
CA GLY A 124 10.87 15.03 3.25
C GLY A 124 9.72 15.69 4.04
N PRO A 125 10.05 16.42 5.12
CA PRO A 125 9.06 17.06 6.02
C PRO A 125 8.14 18.09 5.36
N ASN A 126 8.55 18.64 4.20
CA ASN A 126 7.76 19.59 3.39
C ASN A 126 7.43 19.00 2.02
N GLY A 127 7.30 17.68 1.97
CA GLY A 127 6.99 16.91 0.79
C GLY A 127 5.56 17.09 0.31
N LYS A 128 5.26 16.33 -0.74
CA LYS A 128 3.91 16.23 -1.30
C LYS A 128 3.78 14.94 -2.10
N MET A 129 2.56 14.47 -2.24
CA MET A 129 2.26 13.35 -3.11
C MET A 129 0.98 13.58 -3.90
N SER A 130 0.93 12.97 -5.07
CA SER A 130 -0.29 12.71 -5.82
C SER A 130 -0.32 11.24 -6.17
N TYR A 131 -1.43 10.57 -5.88
CA TYR A 131 -1.59 9.14 -6.08
C TYR A 131 -2.96 8.83 -6.64
N THR A 132 -2.99 7.96 -7.64
CA THR A 132 -4.22 7.50 -8.28
C THR A 132 -4.18 6.00 -8.50
N VAL A 133 -5.35 5.39 -8.35
CA VAL A 133 -5.64 4.02 -8.74
C VAL A 133 -6.75 4.04 -9.75
N LYS A 134 -6.53 3.37 -10.88
CA LYS A 134 -7.50 3.25 -11.98
C LYS A 134 -7.74 1.79 -12.31
N ASP A 135 -8.94 1.47 -12.77
CA ASP A 135 -9.18 0.21 -13.46
C ASP A 135 -8.38 0.23 -14.77
N GLN A 136 -7.48 -0.74 -14.98
CA GLN A 136 -6.64 -0.78 -16.17
C GLN A 136 -7.46 -0.92 -17.47
N THR A 137 -8.58 -1.64 -17.42
CA THR A 137 -9.39 -1.97 -18.58
C THR A 137 -10.26 -0.79 -19.00
N THR A 138 -10.93 -0.14 -18.03
CA THR A 138 -11.87 0.95 -18.32
C THR A 138 -11.24 2.35 -18.26
N GLY A 139 -10.09 2.49 -17.57
CA GLY A 139 -9.45 3.77 -17.30
C GLY A 139 -10.15 4.61 -16.22
N SER A 140 -11.21 4.10 -15.62
CA SER A 140 -11.98 4.77 -14.57
C SER A 140 -11.14 4.95 -13.30
N THR A 141 -11.16 6.14 -12.72
CA THR A 141 -10.51 6.42 -11.42
C THR A 141 -11.31 5.77 -10.30
N MET A 142 -10.62 4.93 -9.52
CA MET A 142 -11.18 4.23 -8.35
C MET A 142 -10.82 4.94 -7.07
N ILE A 143 -9.54 5.34 -6.94
CA ILE A 143 -9.03 6.11 -5.80
C ILE A 143 -8.17 7.25 -6.35
N ALA A 144 -8.35 8.45 -5.82
CA ALA A 144 -7.48 9.59 -6.05
C ALA A 144 -7.20 10.28 -4.72
N PHE A 145 -5.93 10.57 -4.48
CA PHE A 145 -5.49 11.22 -3.26
C PHE A 145 -4.32 12.15 -3.55
N SER A 146 -4.27 13.29 -2.88
CA SER A 146 -3.13 14.20 -2.93
C SER A 146 -2.98 14.85 -1.56
N ALA A 147 -1.74 14.98 -1.14
CA ALA A 147 -1.38 15.52 0.17
C ALA A 147 -0.08 16.31 0.08
N SER A 148 0.10 17.24 1.01
CA SER A 148 1.32 17.98 1.25
C SER A 148 1.66 17.92 2.72
N GLY A 149 2.94 18.09 3.06
CA GLY A 149 3.43 17.97 4.44
C GLY A 149 4.48 16.87 4.56
N ASP A 150 4.49 16.21 5.70
CA ASP A 150 5.54 15.26 6.05
C ASP A 150 5.46 13.97 5.22
N MET A 151 6.31 13.83 4.20
CA MET A 151 6.44 12.61 3.41
C MET A 151 7.63 11.77 3.88
N GLY A 152 7.86 11.72 5.19
CA GLY A 152 8.95 11.00 5.85
C GLY A 152 10.26 11.78 5.85
N LYS A 153 11.28 11.21 6.51
CA LYS A 153 12.59 11.84 6.70
C LYS A 153 13.71 10.79 6.81
N ASP A 154 14.95 11.26 6.68
CA ASP A 154 16.18 10.48 6.87
C ASP A 154 16.25 9.21 6.00
N GLY A 155 15.68 9.28 4.81
CA GLY A 155 15.57 8.17 3.88
C GLY A 155 14.14 7.63 3.83
N THR A 156 13.44 7.99 2.76
CA THR A 156 12.07 7.51 2.51
C THR A 156 12.05 6.66 1.24
N TYR A 157 11.22 5.62 1.23
CA TYR A 157 11.03 4.78 0.05
C TYR A 157 9.58 4.31 -0.06
N VAL A 158 9.19 3.89 -1.27
CA VAL A 158 7.88 3.33 -1.53
C VAL A 158 7.99 1.81 -1.48
N LYS A 159 7.03 1.18 -0.82
CA LYS A 159 6.82 -0.26 -0.80
C LYS A 159 5.52 -0.57 -1.50
N ILE A 160 5.52 -1.57 -2.37
CA ILE A 160 4.32 -2.05 -3.08
C ILE A 160 4.22 -3.56 -2.95
N GLY A 161 3.00 -4.08 -2.86
CA GLY A 161 2.75 -5.51 -2.64
C GLY A 161 1.97 -5.72 -1.34
N MET A 162 1.80 -6.99 -0.96
CA MET A 162 0.94 -7.39 0.14
C MET A 162 1.74 -7.55 1.43
N TYR A 163 1.32 -6.86 2.49
CA TYR A 163 1.84 -7.05 3.84
C TYR A 163 0.72 -6.99 4.87
N ARG A 164 0.43 -8.11 5.51
CA ARG A 164 -0.72 -8.27 6.40
C ARG A 164 -0.33 -8.88 7.73
N ALA A 165 -1.04 -8.49 8.78
CA ALA A 165 -1.10 -9.29 10.00
C ALA A 165 -1.75 -10.64 9.69
N THR A 166 -1.25 -11.72 10.30
CA THR A 166 -1.99 -12.98 10.26
C THR A 166 -3.09 -12.97 11.32
N PHE A 167 -4.20 -13.66 11.04
CA PHE A 167 -5.34 -13.78 11.93
C PHE A 167 -6.06 -15.11 11.70
N GLU A 168 -6.77 -15.59 12.71
CA GLU A 168 -7.57 -16.81 12.59
C GLU A 168 -8.69 -16.62 11.58
N GLY A 169 -8.85 -17.59 10.66
CA GLY A 169 -9.86 -17.51 9.59
C GLY A 169 -9.46 -16.62 8.41
N MET A 170 -8.19 -16.22 8.31
CA MET A 170 -7.68 -15.54 7.13
C MET A 170 -7.75 -16.45 5.90
N THR A 171 -7.92 -15.84 4.73
CA THR A 171 -7.91 -16.56 3.45
C THR A 171 -6.66 -16.24 2.65
N VAL A 172 -6.48 -17.01 1.59
CA VAL A 172 -5.40 -16.91 0.62
C VAL A 172 -5.37 -15.49 0.01
N GLY A 173 -4.20 -14.86 -0.07
CA GLY A 173 -4.00 -13.57 -0.74
C GLY A 173 -3.34 -13.75 -2.10
N LEU A 174 -4.11 -13.55 -3.17
CA LEU A 174 -3.72 -13.75 -4.58
C LEU A 174 -3.58 -12.43 -5.32
#